data_AF-A0A378JBU8-F1
#
_entry.id   AF-A0A378JBU8-F1
#
_cell.length_a   1.000
_cell.length_b   1.000
_cell.length_c   1.000
_cell.angle_alpha   90.00
_cell.angle_beta   90.00
_cell.angle_gamma   90.00
#
_symmetry.space_group_name_H-M   'P 1'
#
loop_
_entity.id
_entity.type
_entity.pdbx_description
1 polymer ?
#
loop_
_entity_poly.entity_id
_entity_poly.type
_entity_poly.pdbx_seq_one_letter_code
_entity_poly.pdbx_strand_id
1 'polypeptide(L)'
;MNDTTELLPHIKLRFNIEHPSFEECYADGYECALADIQEEENPFSEGSQEYYQWLEGWWAGFYGEKPLFELTADAPISEEPAAANDQSYQRPHSLVSSNFFANVLKITGAIAATAVVGYQVLDLVA
;
A
#
# COMPACT_ATOMS: atom_id res chain seq x y z
N MET A 1 -10.10 -24.65 -10.51
CA MET A 1 -9.80 -23.46 -11.34
C MET A 1 -10.26 -22.27 -10.54
N ASN A 2 -9.31 -21.47 -10.05
CA ASN A 2 -9.62 -20.30 -9.22
C ASN A 2 -10.33 -19.27 -10.10
N ASP A 3 -11.42 -18.73 -9.59
CA ASP A 3 -12.34 -17.89 -10.32
C ASP A 3 -11.65 -16.56 -10.63
N THR A 4 -11.33 -16.32 -11.89
CA THR A 4 -10.61 -15.13 -12.36
C THR A 4 -11.32 -13.82 -11.97
N THR A 5 -12.61 -13.91 -11.67
CA THR A 5 -13.49 -12.86 -11.16
C THR A 5 -13.11 -12.35 -9.77
N GLU A 6 -12.50 -13.19 -8.91
CA GLU A 6 -12.10 -12.81 -7.55
C GLU A 6 -10.72 -12.12 -7.52
N LEU A 7 -9.85 -12.47 -8.49
CA LEU A 7 -8.50 -11.91 -8.59
C LEU A 7 -8.45 -10.57 -9.34
N LEU A 8 -9.37 -10.35 -10.29
CA LEU A 8 -9.40 -9.16 -11.12
C LEU A 8 -9.41 -7.83 -10.34
N PRO A 9 -10.22 -7.66 -9.27
CA PRO A 9 -10.21 -6.44 -8.48
C PRO A 9 -8.88 -6.21 -7.76
N HIS A 10 -8.24 -7.28 -7.30
CA HIS A 10 -6.97 -7.21 -6.58
C HIS A 10 -5.81 -6.86 -7.51
N ILE A 11 -5.81 -7.42 -8.71
CA ILE A 11 -4.84 -7.12 -9.77
C ILE A 11 -5.01 -5.66 -10.23
N LYS A 12 -6.25 -5.20 -10.47
CA LYS A 12 -6.53 -3.80 -10.83
C LYS A 12 -6.07 -2.83 -9.75
N LEU A 13 -6.34 -3.15 -8.48
CA LEU A 13 -5.89 -2.33 -7.35
C LEU A 13 -4.37 -2.25 -7.31
N ARG A 14 -3.67 -3.38 -7.52
CA ARG A 14 -2.21 -3.39 -7.62
C ARG A 14 -1.70 -2.51 -8.74
N PHE A 15 -2.22 -2.59 -9.96
CA PHE A 15 -1.80 -1.69 -11.05
C PHE A 15 -2.09 -0.21 -10.78
N ASN A 16 -3.10 0.09 -9.95
CA ASN A 16 -3.40 1.45 -9.52
C ASN A 16 -2.47 1.98 -8.42
N ILE A 17 -1.75 1.09 -7.73
CA ILE A 17 -0.84 1.41 -6.62
C ILE A 17 0.62 1.31 -7.08
N GLU A 18 0.93 0.27 -7.84
CA GLU A 18 2.21 -0.08 -8.44
C GLU A 18 2.14 0.31 -9.92
N HIS A 19 2.19 1.61 -10.19
CA HIS A 19 2.39 2.13 -11.54
C HIS A 19 3.90 2.29 -11.76
N PRO A 20 4.47 1.85 -12.90
CA PRO A 20 5.89 2.00 -13.14
C PRO A 20 6.28 3.48 -13.08
N SER A 21 7.43 3.77 -12.46
CA SER A 21 7.94 5.13 -12.42
C SER A 21 8.33 5.58 -13.83
N PHE A 22 8.45 6.90 -14.04
CA PHE A 22 8.86 7.41 -15.34
C PHE A 22 10.29 6.99 -15.71
N GLU A 23 11.14 6.83 -14.71
CA GLU A 23 12.50 6.31 -14.83
C GLU A 23 12.49 4.84 -15.27
N GLU A 24 11.59 4.02 -14.72
CA GLU A 24 11.40 2.63 -15.12
C GLU A 24 10.88 2.53 -16.55
N CYS A 25 9.89 3.35 -16.93
CA CYS A 25 9.38 3.41 -18.30
C CYS A 25 10.48 3.78 -19.30
N TYR A 26 11.31 4.79 -18.99
CA TYR A 26 12.44 5.18 -19.83
C TYR A 26 13.43 4.03 -20.01
N ALA A 27 13.80 3.36 -18.94
CA ALA A 27 14.82 2.33 -19.03
C ALA A 27 14.32 1.06 -19.72
N ASP A 28 13.06 0.70 -19.52
CA ASP A 28 12.42 -0.38 -20.27
C ASP A 28 12.47 -0.09 -21.78
N GLY A 29 12.19 1.15 -22.20
CA GLY A 29 12.34 1.56 -23.60
C GLY A 29 13.78 1.47 -24.10
N TYR A 30 14.75 1.91 -23.29
CA TYR A 30 16.17 1.83 -23.62
C TYR A 30 16.65 0.38 -23.80
N GLU A 31 16.25 -0.52 -22.91
CA GLU A 31 16.53 -1.95 -23.01
C GLU A 31 15.85 -2.59 -24.22
N CYS A 32 14.61 -2.19 -24.52
CA CYS A 32 13.90 -2.64 -25.71
C CYS A 32 14.64 -2.28 -27.01
N ALA A 33 15.17 -1.05 -27.11
CA ALA A 33 15.96 -0.65 -28.26
C ALA A 33 17.28 -1.45 -28.39
N LEU A 34 17.95 -1.74 -27.27
CA LEU A 34 19.15 -2.59 -27.27
C LEU A 34 18.85 -4.05 -27.67
N ALA A 35 17.62 -4.50 -27.44
CA ALA A 35 17.13 -5.83 -27.78
C ALA A 35 16.56 -5.92 -29.22
N ASP A 36 16.72 -4.88 -30.04
CA ASP A 36 16.15 -4.77 -31.40
C ASP A 36 14.61 -4.92 -31.44
N ILE A 37 13.93 -4.51 -30.37
CA ILE A 37 12.46 -4.43 -30.34
C ILE A 37 12.00 -3.18 -31.09
N GLN A 38 10.92 -3.29 -31.86
CA GLN A 38 10.38 -2.18 -32.66
C GLN A 38 9.74 -1.10 -31.78
N GLU A 39 9.81 0.15 -32.23
CA GLU A 39 9.20 1.31 -31.56
C GLU A 39 7.68 1.12 -31.36
N GLU A 40 7.01 0.48 -32.32
CA GLU A 40 5.58 0.23 -32.32
C GLU A 40 5.12 -0.79 -31.26
N GLU A 41 6.05 -1.50 -30.61
CA GLU A 41 5.75 -2.42 -29.50
C GLU A 41 5.68 -1.72 -28.13
N ASN A 42 5.67 -0.39 -28.11
CA ASN A 42 5.44 0.39 -26.89
C ASN A 42 4.13 -0.06 -26.19
N PRO A 43 4.19 -0.53 -24.93
CA PRO A 43 3.02 -1.05 -24.22
C PRO A 43 2.07 0.06 -23.73
N PHE A 44 2.50 1.32 -23.74
CA PHE A 44 1.75 2.45 -23.23
C PHE A 44 0.85 3.08 -24.29
N SER A 45 -0.25 3.70 -23.86
CA SER A 45 -1.17 4.38 -24.78
C SER A 45 -0.56 5.68 -25.31
N GLU A 46 -0.65 5.90 -26.62
CA GLU A 46 -0.18 7.13 -27.29
C GLU A 46 -0.78 8.39 -26.63
N GLY A 47 0.08 9.35 -26.27
CA GLY A 47 -0.30 10.59 -25.58
C GLY A 47 -0.24 10.54 -24.05
N SER A 48 0.02 9.38 -23.45
CA SER A 48 0.35 9.25 -22.02
C SER A 48 1.79 9.71 -21.75
N GLN A 49 2.11 10.11 -20.51
CA GLN A 49 3.48 10.54 -20.18
C GLN A 49 4.45 9.37 -20.24
N GLU A 50 4.00 8.21 -19.80
CA GLU A 50 4.69 6.92 -19.84
C GLU A 50 5.12 6.56 -21.26
N TYR A 51 4.21 6.74 -22.23
CA TYR A 51 4.50 6.53 -23.64
C TYR A 51 5.68 7.37 -24.10
N TYR A 52 5.68 8.67 -23.77
CA TYR A 52 6.77 9.56 -24.15
C TYR A 52 8.09 9.18 -23.46
N GLN A 53 8.04 8.82 -22.18
CA GLN A 53 9.26 8.45 -21.44
C GLN A 53 9.88 7.16 -21.97
N TRP A 54 9.06 6.14 -22.27
CA TRP A 54 9.51 4.92 -22.92
C TRP A 54 10.11 5.21 -24.29
N LEU A 55 9.45 6.07 -25.08
CA LEU A 55 9.90 6.43 -26.41
C LEU A 55 11.27 7.14 -26.39
N GLU A 56 11.46 8.10 -25.47
CA GLU A 56 12.75 8.78 -25.28
C GLU A 56 13.86 7.80 -24.90
N GLY A 57 13.55 6.82 -24.05
CA GLY A 57 14.46 5.72 -23.70
C GLY A 57 14.85 4.89 -24.91
N TRP A 58 13.86 4.50 -25.71
CA TRP A 58 14.05 3.71 -26.91
C TRP A 58 14.95 4.43 -27.92
N TRP A 59 14.70 5.71 -28.21
CA TRP A 59 15.56 6.49 -29.10
C TRP A 59 17.00 6.61 -28.57
N ALA A 60 17.17 6.83 -27.26
CA ALA A 60 18.49 6.89 -26.65
C ALA A 60 19.25 5.56 -26.80
N GLY A 61 18.56 4.42 -26.62
CA GLY A 61 19.14 3.08 -26.81
C GLY A 61 19.47 2.81 -28.29
N PHE A 62 18.57 3.19 -29.20
CA PHE A 62 18.74 3.02 -30.64
C PHE A 62 19.95 3.80 -31.18
N TYR A 63 20.18 5.01 -30.68
CA TYR A 63 21.36 5.81 -31.04
C TYR A 63 22.63 5.44 -30.24
N GLY A 64 22.54 4.50 -29.30
CA GLY A 64 23.67 4.06 -28.48
C GLY A 64 24.17 5.14 -27.51
N GLU A 65 23.30 6.06 -27.12
CA GLU A 65 23.62 7.08 -26.12
C GLU A 65 23.76 6.45 -24.72
N LYS A 66 24.48 7.14 -23.83
CA LYS A 66 24.55 6.70 -22.42
C LYS A 66 23.16 6.89 -21.79
N PRO A 67 22.60 5.90 -21.08
CA PRO A 67 21.28 6.04 -20.47
C PRO A 67 21.26 7.18 -19.46
N LEU A 68 20.15 7.93 -19.44
CA LEU A 68 19.94 9.07 -18.54
C LEU A 68 19.87 8.64 -17.07
N PHE A 69 19.31 7.46 -16.80
CA PHE A 69 19.19 6.87 -15.47
C PHE A 69 20.03 5.61 -15.38
N GLU A 70 20.90 5.53 -14.37
CA GLU A 70 21.57 4.28 -14.03
C GLU A 70 20.62 3.48 -13.12
N LEU A 71 19.86 2.53 -13.70
CA LEU A 71 19.16 1.51 -12.91
C LEU A 71 20.19 0.53 -12.35
N THR A 72 20.92 0.98 -11.35
CA THR A 72 21.52 0.05 -10.40
C THR A 72 20.38 -0.62 -9.65
N ALA A 73 20.33 -1.95 -9.66
CA ALA A 73 19.40 -2.73 -8.84
C ALA A 73 19.49 -2.43 -7.32
N ASP A 74 20.56 -1.72 -6.92
CA ASP A 74 20.80 -1.21 -5.56
C ASP A 74 20.38 0.25 -5.36
N ALA A 75 19.66 0.87 -6.31
CA ALA A 75 19.04 2.16 -6.05
C ALA A 75 18.12 1.97 -4.85
N PRO A 76 18.34 2.67 -3.72
CA PRO A 76 17.43 2.59 -2.60
C PRO A 76 16.07 2.95 -3.16
N ILE A 77 15.08 2.07 -2.98
CA ILE A 77 13.67 2.39 -3.19
C ILE A 77 13.51 3.73 -2.48
N SER A 78 13.40 4.80 -3.26
CA SER A 78 13.19 6.12 -2.67
C SER A 78 11.88 5.94 -1.95
N GLU A 79 11.91 5.94 -0.62
CA GLU A 79 10.70 6.02 0.18
C GLU A 79 10.03 7.31 -0.30
N GLU A 80 9.06 7.18 -1.21
CA GLU A 80 8.30 8.32 -1.67
C GLU A 80 7.77 8.99 -0.40
N PRO A 81 7.98 10.30 -0.25
CA PRO A 81 7.53 10.99 0.94
C PRO A 81 6.04 10.75 1.06
N ALA A 82 5.64 10.09 2.16
CA ALA A 82 4.24 9.72 2.41
C ALA A 82 3.35 10.90 2.04
N ALA A 83 2.47 10.67 1.07
CA ALA A 83 1.65 11.73 0.53
C ALA A 83 0.78 12.29 1.67
N ALA A 84 0.41 13.57 1.62
CA ALA A 84 -0.38 14.18 2.72
C ALA A 84 -1.73 13.49 2.95
N ASN A 85 -2.19 12.68 1.98
CA ASN A 85 -3.38 11.84 2.01
C ASN A 85 -3.10 10.36 2.30
N ASP A 86 -1.86 9.95 2.57
CA ASP A 86 -1.54 8.59 3.00
C ASP A 86 -2.13 8.35 4.38
N GLN A 87 -3.35 7.83 4.38
CA GLN A 87 -4.01 7.38 5.58
C GLN A 87 -3.47 6.00 5.92
N SER A 88 -2.53 5.95 6.87
CA SER A 88 -2.23 4.69 7.55
C SER A 88 -3.54 4.15 8.16
N TYR A 89 -3.97 2.97 7.71
CA TYR A 89 -5.10 2.29 8.32
C TYR A 89 -4.69 1.95 9.76
N GLN A 90 -5.11 2.78 10.73
CA GLN A 90 -4.92 2.48 12.13
C GLN A 90 -5.68 1.19 12.41
N ARG A 91 -4.96 0.06 12.49
CA ARG A 91 -5.55 -1.21 12.90
C ARG A 91 -6.37 -0.94 14.17
N PRO A 92 -7.63 -1.39 14.27
CA PRO A 92 -8.49 -1.17 15.43
C PRO A 92 -8.00 -1.88 16.71
N HIS A 93 -6.77 -2.41 16.71
CA HIS A 93 -6.11 -2.96 17.89
C HIS A 93 -5.75 -1.88 18.95
N SER A 94 -5.88 -0.59 18.60
CA SER A 94 -5.68 0.54 19.52
C SER A 94 -6.96 1.02 20.22
N LEU A 95 -8.15 0.69 19.69
CA LEU A 95 -9.42 1.19 20.26
C LEU A 95 -9.85 0.46 21.54
N VAL A 96 -9.28 -0.72 21.79
CA VAL A 96 -9.39 -1.44 23.06
C VAL A 96 -8.15 -1.13 23.88
N SER A 97 -8.04 0.11 24.36
CA SER A 97 -7.05 0.44 25.39
C SER A 97 -7.30 -0.49 26.58
N SER A 98 -6.28 -1.23 27.00
CA SER A 98 -6.32 -2.07 28.21
C SER A 98 -6.84 -1.31 29.42
N ASN A 99 -6.60 0.02 29.44
CA ASN A 99 -7.05 0.93 30.47
C ASN A 99 -8.58 1.09 30.51
N PHE A 100 -9.26 1.08 29.36
CA PHE A 100 -10.72 1.14 29.30
C PHE A 100 -11.35 -0.13 29.87
N PHE A 101 -10.89 -1.31 29.45
CA PHE A 101 -11.39 -2.58 29.99
C PHE A 101 -11.08 -2.76 31.47
N ALA A 102 -9.89 -2.35 31.92
CA ALA A 102 -9.53 -2.36 33.34
C ALA A 102 -10.45 -1.46 34.17
N ASN A 103 -10.83 -0.29 33.67
CA ASN A 103 -11.75 0.62 34.37
C ASN A 103 -13.18 0.07 34.42
N VAL A 104 -13.68 -0.51 33.32
CA VAL A 104 -15.01 -1.15 33.29
C VAL A 104 -15.08 -2.31 34.27
N LEU A 105 -14.07 -3.19 34.30
CA LEU A 105 -14.01 -4.32 35.25
C LEU A 105 -13.93 -3.86 36.70
N LYS A 106 -13.18 -2.79 37.01
CA LYS A 106 -13.11 -2.21 38.36
C LYS A 106 -14.47 -1.68 38.82
N ILE A 107 -15.16 -0.90 37.98
CA ILE A 107 -16.45 -0.29 38.33
C ILE A 107 -17.52 -1.38 38.51
N THR A 108 -17.62 -2.30 37.56
CA THR A 108 -18.59 -3.41 37.62
C THR A 108 -18.32 -4.34 38.80
N GLY A 109 -17.06 -4.67 39.08
CA GLY A 109 -16.69 -5.47 40.24
C GLY A 109 -17.04 -4.79 41.57
N ALA A 110 -16.83 -3.48 41.69
CA ALA A 110 -17.18 -2.73 42.90
C ALA A 110 -18.70 -2.71 43.14
N ILE A 111 -19.50 -2.52 42.09
CA ILE A 111 -20.98 -2.51 42.18
C ILE A 111 -21.52 -3.90 42.54
N ALA A 112 -20.95 -4.97 41.95
CA ALA A 112 -21.37 -6.33 42.26
C ALA A 112 -21.09 -6.69 43.72
N ALA A 113 -19.91 -6.33 44.24
CA ALA A 113 -19.54 -6.57 45.63
C ALA A 113 -20.45 -5.82 46.61
N THR A 114 -20.77 -4.55 46.35
CA THR A 114 -21.68 -3.77 47.21
C THR A 114 -23.11 -4.30 47.16
N ALA A 115 -23.59 -4.78 46.02
CA ALA A 115 -24.90 -5.40 45.91
C ALA A 115 -25.00 -6.70 46.73
N VAL A 116 -23.97 -7.56 46.69
CA VAL A 116 -23.94 -8.81 47.46
C VAL A 116 -23.90 -8.55 48.97
N VAL A 117 -23.04 -7.63 49.42
CA VAL A 117 -22.97 -7.28 50.86
C VAL A 117 -24.25 -6.58 51.31
N GLY A 118 -24.80 -5.68 50.49
CA GLY A 118 -26.07 -5.02 50.77
C GLY A 118 -27.22 -6.01 50.90
N TYR A 119 -27.28 -7.02 50.01
CA TYR A 119 -28.26 -8.09 50.09
C TYR A 119 -28.11 -8.91 51.38
N GLN A 120 -26.89 -9.30 51.74
CA GLN A 120 -26.63 -10.04 52.99
C GLN A 120 -27.03 -9.24 54.24
N VAL A 121 -26.80 -7.93 54.28
CA VAL A 121 -27.19 -7.09 55.42
C VAL A 121 -28.71 -6.93 55.52
N LEU A 122 -29.40 -6.79 54.38
CA LEU A 122 -30.86 -6.72 54.37
C LEU A 122 -31.51 -8.05 54.78
N ASP A 123 -30.95 -9.18 54.33
CA ASP A 123 -31.41 -10.52 54.69
C ASP A 123 -31.14 -10.87 56.16
N LEU A 124 -30.12 -10.25 56.79
CA LEU A 124 -29.82 -10.46 58.21
C LEU A 124 -30.72 -9.66 59.17
N VAL A 125 -31.40 -8.62 58.67
CA VAL A 125 -32.27 -7.71 59.44
C VAL A 125 -33.76 -8.06 59.29
N ALA A 126 -34.13 -8.76 58.22
CA ALA A 126 -35.48 -9.31 57.99
C ALA A 126 -35.71 -10.60 58.78
#